data_AF-A0A8T5ULG2-F1
#
_entry.id   AF-A0A8T5ULG2-F1
#
_cell.length_a   1.000
_cell.length_b   1.000
_cell.length_c   1.000
_cell.angle_alpha   90.00
_cell.angle_beta   90.00
_cell.angle_gamma   90.00
#
_symmetry.space_group_name_H-M   'P 1'
#
loop_
_entity.id
_entity.type
_entity.pdbx_description
1 polymer ?
#
loop_
_entity_poly.entity_id
_entity_poly.type
_entity_poly.pdbx_seq_one_letter_code
_entity_poly.pdbx_strand_id
1 'polypeptide(L)'
;MTDKKILRTIFLNLFTVVFIIMNYFYISEAFGSISSNYINNSGYIIQFSTSLLLFTFLAVLAGPYIGFVSGFIGELLIQVTFYKVIYFDWCLLVALLGLFCGIYKYKPLKYHEGMKVYYTFLILVITSFIVMILIVLFQFLFHPVSLEMEVLFINYGFMFFTQALISMILPIPLLLIAYDKIFSSRERHVYNQLLTHHPISASDHTFFFQFGRTKFYFCSRCSGVIIGALISMFSVHLIELMSGAHLNPEIAVILCIILPIIGMIDWGTQKLKYRKSTTESRLITGFLIGIALNLLNFTREYYFFMLIIITIYFGALFLLIYFGYKRDMKKLTNEMDRLSDTDDIIY
;
A
#
# COMPACT_ATOMS: atom_id res chain seq x y z
N MET A 1 19.46 -15.12 -6.78
CA MET A 1 18.13 -14.56 -7.12
C MET A 1 18.38 -13.46 -8.14
N THR A 2 17.72 -13.42 -9.31
CA THR A 2 18.01 -12.39 -10.32
C THR A 2 17.62 -11.00 -9.80
N ASP A 3 18.40 -9.96 -10.09
CA ASP A 3 18.21 -8.59 -9.55
C ASP A 3 16.78 -8.05 -9.72
N LYS A 4 16.12 -8.40 -10.84
CA LYS A 4 14.71 -8.05 -11.10
C LYS A 4 13.73 -8.60 -10.06
N LYS A 5 13.98 -9.80 -9.51
CA LYS A 5 13.16 -10.37 -8.45
C LYS A 5 13.33 -9.61 -7.13
N ILE A 6 14.50 -9.04 -6.87
CA ILE A 6 14.80 -8.29 -5.66
C ILE A 6 14.03 -6.97 -5.67
N LEU A 7 14.16 -6.17 -6.73
CA LEU A 7 13.48 -4.87 -6.83
C LEU A 7 11.96 -5.00 -6.72
N ARG A 8 11.37 -5.99 -7.38
CA ARG A 8 9.93 -6.29 -7.27
C ARG A 8 9.53 -6.64 -5.84
N THR A 9 10.34 -7.43 -5.14
CA THR A 9 10.04 -7.83 -3.76
C THR A 9 10.11 -6.64 -2.82
N ILE A 10 11.13 -5.79 -2.95
CA ILE A 10 11.27 -4.56 -2.17
C ILE A 10 10.07 -3.64 -2.42
N PHE A 11 9.74 -3.38 -3.68
CA PHE A 11 8.63 -2.51 -4.05
C PHE A 11 7.30 -3.00 -3.48
N LEU A 12 6.99 -4.30 -3.62
CA LEU A 12 5.74 -4.87 -3.11
C LEU A 12 5.65 -4.80 -1.59
N ASN A 13 6.75 -5.06 -0.88
CA ASN A 13 6.79 -4.95 0.57
C ASN A 13 6.59 -3.49 1.02
N LEU A 14 7.28 -2.53 0.39
CA LEU A 14 7.12 -1.11 0.69
C LEU A 14 5.69 -0.64 0.43
N PHE A 15 5.11 -1.04 -0.71
CA PHE A 15 3.71 -0.74 -1.03
C PHE A 15 2.76 -1.32 0.02
N THR A 16 2.98 -2.56 0.46
CA THR A 16 2.17 -3.20 1.49
C THR A 16 2.27 -2.45 2.82
N VAL A 17 3.48 -2.02 3.21
CA VAL A 17 3.71 -1.20 4.41
C VAL A 17 2.92 0.11 4.33
N VAL A 18 3.07 0.87 3.24
CA VAL A 18 2.36 2.15 3.06
C VAL A 18 0.85 1.94 3.06
N PHE A 19 0.36 0.89 2.39
CA PHE A 19 -1.07 0.55 2.39
C PHE A 19 -1.60 0.30 3.80
N ILE A 20 -0.89 -0.48 4.62
CA ILE A 20 -1.31 -0.75 6.01
C ILE A 20 -1.27 0.53 6.84
N ILE A 21 -0.22 1.36 6.69
CA ILE A 21 -0.11 2.65 7.39
C ILE A 21 -1.29 3.57 7.04
N MET A 22 -1.64 3.71 5.75
CA MET A 22 -2.77 4.53 5.31
C MET A 22 -4.09 4.04 5.89
N ASN A 23 -4.34 2.72 5.85
CA ASN A 23 -5.56 2.14 6.42
C ASN A 23 -5.61 2.34 7.94
N TYR A 24 -4.48 2.13 8.63
CA TYR A 24 -4.38 2.35 10.06
C TYR A 24 -4.66 3.80 10.42
N PHE A 25 -4.07 4.75 9.70
CA PHE A 25 -4.22 6.17 9.94
C PHE A 25 -5.69 6.61 9.79
N TYR A 26 -6.32 6.37 8.64
CA TYR A 26 -7.69 6.83 8.41
C TYR A 26 -8.73 6.14 9.29
N ILE A 27 -8.53 4.86 9.63
CA ILE A 27 -9.42 4.18 10.59
C ILE A 27 -9.19 4.69 12.01
N SER A 28 -7.96 5.01 12.38
CA SER A 28 -7.65 5.60 13.69
C SER A 28 -8.18 7.03 13.84
N GLU A 29 -8.18 7.82 12.76
CA GLU A 29 -8.82 9.13 12.74
C GLU A 29 -10.33 9.02 13.03
N ALA A 30 -11.02 8.06 12.41
CA ALA A 30 -12.46 7.90 12.55
C ALA A 30 -12.89 7.21 13.85
N PHE A 31 -12.12 6.22 14.34
CA PHE A 31 -12.52 5.33 15.43
C PHE A 31 -11.58 5.34 16.66
N GLY A 32 -10.52 6.15 16.63
CA GLY A 32 -9.45 6.15 17.62
C GLY A 32 -8.36 5.11 17.28
N SER A 33 -7.11 5.42 17.62
CA SER A 33 -5.99 4.49 17.46
C SER A 33 -6.03 3.37 18.49
N ILE A 34 -5.08 2.43 18.42
CA ILE A 34 -4.96 1.40 19.45
C ILE A 34 -4.60 2.03 20.80
N SER A 35 -3.74 3.07 20.81
CA SER A 35 -3.28 3.72 22.04
C SER A 35 -4.31 4.68 22.66
N SER A 36 -5.23 5.22 21.86
CA SER A 36 -6.16 6.27 22.32
C SER A 36 -7.01 5.83 23.51
N ASN A 37 -7.33 4.55 23.59
CA ASN A 37 -8.14 3.97 24.68
C ASN A 37 -7.41 3.98 26.03
N TYR A 38 -6.09 4.05 26.02
CA TYR A 38 -5.25 3.95 27.21
C TYR A 38 -4.64 5.28 27.60
N ILE A 39 -4.37 6.14 26.63
CA ILE A 39 -3.79 7.47 26.89
C ILE A 39 -4.85 8.46 27.35
N ASN A 40 -6.05 8.43 26.78
CA ASN A 40 -7.08 9.44 27.04
C ASN A 40 -8.09 9.04 28.13
N ASN A 41 -8.18 7.75 28.48
CA ASN A 41 -9.15 7.24 29.44
C ASN A 41 -8.43 6.56 30.62
N SER A 42 -8.69 7.02 31.83
CA SER A 42 -8.18 6.42 33.06
C SER A 42 -9.08 5.32 33.64
N GLY A 43 -10.16 4.96 32.93
CA GLY A 43 -11.19 4.03 33.38
C GLY A 43 -11.24 2.75 32.57
N TYR A 44 -11.75 1.68 33.19
CA TYR A 44 -11.98 0.40 32.54
C TYR A 44 -13.17 0.47 31.59
N ILE A 45 -12.93 0.82 30.33
CA ILE A 45 -13.96 0.94 29.29
C ILE A 45 -13.66 -0.07 28.18
N ILE A 46 -14.52 -1.09 28.06
CA ILE A 46 -14.42 -2.06 26.97
C ILE A 46 -15.18 -1.53 25.77
N GLN A 47 -14.47 -1.34 24.65
CA GLN A 47 -15.09 -1.05 23.36
C GLN A 47 -14.47 -1.87 22.24
N PHE A 48 -15.27 -2.18 21.23
CA PHE A 48 -14.78 -2.84 20.02
C PHE A 48 -13.86 -1.88 19.26
N SER A 49 -12.58 -2.22 19.11
CA SER A 49 -11.61 -1.41 18.39
C SER A 49 -11.48 -1.85 16.94
N THR A 50 -12.06 -1.06 16.05
CA THR A 50 -11.94 -1.25 14.58
C THR A 50 -10.48 -1.18 14.13
N SER A 51 -9.69 -0.27 14.70
CA SER A 51 -8.26 -0.12 14.41
C SER A 51 -7.47 -1.37 14.78
N LEU A 52 -7.73 -1.94 15.97
CA LEU A 52 -7.09 -3.18 16.42
C LEU A 52 -7.45 -4.37 15.53
N LEU A 53 -8.73 -4.51 15.16
CA LEU A 53 -9.20 -5.54 14.24
C LEU A 53 -8.49 -5.44 12.89
N LEU A 54 -8.59 -4.29 12.23
CA LEU A 54 -8.09 -4.13 10.87
C LEU A 54 -6.57 -4.27 10.82
N PHE A 55 -5.86 -3.64 11.75
CA PHE A 55 -4.40 -3.74 11.83
C PHE A 55 -3.95 -5.19 12.02
N THR A 56 -4.56 -5.92 12.97
CA THR A 56 -4.19 -7.31 13.21
C THR A 56 -4.47 -8.19 12.00
N PHE A 57 -5.62 -8.00 11.35
CA PHE A 57 -5.96 -8.76 10.15
C PHE A 57 -4.91 -8.57 9.06
N LEU A 58 -4.54 -7.32 8.78
CA LEU A 58 -3.54 -6.99 7.77
C LEU A 58 -2.13 -7.48 8.17
N ALA A 59 -1.76 -7.42 9.45
CA ALA A 59 -0.48 -7.94 9.95
C ALA A 59 -0.37 -9.47 9.78
N VAL A 60 -1.44 -10.23 10.06
CA VAL A 60 -1.47 -11.69 9.83
C VAL A 60 -1.33 -12.03 8.34
N LEU A 61 -1.93 -11.22 7.45
CA LEU A 61 -1.79 -11.41 6.00
C LEU A 61 -0.39 -11.07 5.50
N ALA A 62 0.17 -9.94 5.93
CA ALA A 62 1.44 -9.42 5.44
C ALA A 62 2.66 -10.13 6.03
N GLY A 63 2.59 -10.53 7.30
CA GLY A 63 3.66 -11.17 8.06
C GLY A 63 4.33 -10.24 9.09
N PRO A 64 5.29 -10.77 9.87
CA PRO A 64 5.73 -10.17 11.12
C PRO A 64 6.48 -8.85 10.92
N TYR A 65 7.45 -8.81 9.99
CA TYR A 65 8.25 -7.60 9.76
C TYR A 65 7.45 -6.44 9.17
N ILE A 66 6.53 -6.74 8.25
CA ILE A 66 5.64 -5.72 7.66
C ILE A 66 4.67 -5.21 8.73
N GLY A 67 4.10 -6.10 9.55
CA GLY A 67 3.26 -5.73 10.68
C GLY A 67 3.99 -4.83 11.68
N PHE A 68 5.23 -5.18 12.04
CA PHE A 68 6.07 -4.39 12.95
C PHE A 68 6.32 -2.98 12.44
N VAL A 69 6.85 -2.84 11.22
CA VAL A 69 7.18 -1.52 10.64
C VAL A 69 5.92 -0.68 10.45
N SER A 70 4.83 -1.27 9.95
CA SER A 70 3.58 -0.56 9.72
C SER A 70 2.92 -0.12 11.03
N GLY A 71 2.99 -0.95 12.07
CA GLY A 71 2.47 -0.62 13.39
C GLY A 71 3.22 0.53 14.04
N PHE A 72 4.55 0.49 14.00
CA PHE A 72 5.38 1.58 14.54
C PHE A 72 5.12 2.91 13.84
N ILE A 73 5.24 2.93 12.51
CA ILE A 73 5.10 4.17 11.73
C ILE A 73 3.65 4.66 11.76
N GLY A 74 2.67 3.76 11.63
CA GLY A 74 1.25 4.13 11.65
C GLY A 74 0.84 4.79 12.97
N GLU A 75 1.26 4.21 14.10
CA GLU A 75 1.00 4.80 15.42
C GLU A 75 1.74 6.12 15.62
N LEU A 76 3.01 6.19 15.24
CA LEU A 76 3.80 7.42 15.31
C LEU A 76 3.14 8.57 14.52
N LEU A 77 2.70 8.29 13.29
CA LEU A 77 2.04 9.31 12.45
C LEU A 77 0.74 9.81 13.08
N ILE A 78 -0.07 8.92 13.67
CA ILE A 78 -1.29 9.34 14.38
C ILE A 78 -0.95 10.21 15.59
N GLN A 79 0.03 9.83 16.40
CA GLN A 79 0.38 10.61 17.58
C GLN A 79 0.96 11.97 17.21
N VAL A 80 1.83 12.04 16.21
CA VAL A 80 2.37 13.32 15.73
C VAL A 80 1.26 14.22 15.19
N THR A 81 0.21 13.64 14.62
CA THR A 81 -0.89 14.40 14.02
C THR A 81 -1.92 14.88 15.04
N PHE A 82 -2.33 14.02 15.98
CA PHE A 82 -3.48 14.28 16.83
C PHE A 82 -3.14 14.47 18.31
N TYR A 83 -1.95 14.04 18.76
CA TYR A 83 -1.59 14.08 20.17
C TYR A 83 -0.65 15.24 20.46
N LYS A 84 -0.71 15.76 21.69
CA LYS A 84 0.20 16.82 22.15
C LYS A 84 1.59 16.30 22.52
N VAL A 85 1.68 15.02 22.87
CA VAL A 85 2.90 14.36 23.33
C VAL A 85 3.02 13.03 22.60
N ILE A 86 4.25 12.69 22.21
CA ILE A 86 4.57 11.41 21.56
C ILE A 86 4.90 10.38 22.64
N TYR A 87 4.13 9.31 22.67
CA TYR A 87 4.28 8.15 23.54
C TYR A 87 4.98 7.03 22.75
N PHE A 88 6.30 7.03 22.77
CA PHE A 88 7.13 6.06 22.03
C PHE A 88 6.95 4.62 22.49
N ASP A 89 6.61 4.42 23.77
CA ASP A 89 6.25 3.13 24.35
C ASP A 89 5.04 2.52 23.62
N TRP A 90 3.99 3.32 23.36
CA TRP A 90 2.83 2.90 22.59
C TRP A 90 3.14 2.62 21.12
N CYS A 91 4.01 3.42 20.49
CA CYS A 91 4.49 3.13 19.13
C CYS A 91 5.17 1.76 19.06
N LEU A 92 6.00 1.43 20.06
CA LEU A 92 6.67 0.13 20.16
C LEU A 92 5.69 -1.01 20.49
N LEU A 93 4.70 -0.79 21.36
CA LEU A 93 3.68 -1.79 21.68
C LEU A 93 2.86 -2.18 20.46
N VAL A 94 2.42 -1.21 19.65
CA VAL A 94 1.69 -1.48 18.39
C VAL A 94 2.59 -2.19 17.37
N ALA A 95 3.88 -1.85 17.32
CA ALA A 95 4.85 -2.55 16.48
C ALA A 95 5.00 -4.02 16.91
N LEU A 96 5.17 -4.29 18.20
CA LEU A 96 5.31 -5.64 18.75
C LEU A 96 4.04 -6.46 18.57
N LEU A 97 2.86 -5.86 18.72
CA LEU A 97 1.58 -6.48 18.39
C LEU A 97 1.58 -6.94 16.92
N GLY A 98 1.95 -6.07 15.98
CA GLY A 98 2.04 -6.40 14.56
C GLY A 98 3.05 -7.52 14.27
N LEU A 99 4.19 -7.51 14.96
CA LEU A 99 5.21 -8.56 14.87
C LEU A 99 4.62 -9.92 15.29
N PHE A 100 4.08 -10.00 16.51
CA PHE A 100 3.60 -11.26 17.10
C PHE A 100 2.40 -11.83 16.36
N CYS A 101 1.41 -11.00 16.01
CA CYS A 101 0.28 -11.41 15.17
C CYS A 101 0.75 -11.93 13.80
N GLY A 102 1.77 -11.30 13.21
CA GLY A 102 2.31 -11.69 11.91
C GLY A 102 3.13 -12.98 11.91
N ILE A 103 3.59 -13.51 13.05
CA ILE A 103 4.42 -14.73 13.14
C ILE A 103 3.72 -15.91 12.45
N TYR A 104 2.42 -16.07 12.68
CA TYR A 104 1.63 -17.14 12.07
C TYR A 104 1.03 -16.74 10.72
N LYS A 105 1.86 -16.13 9.87
CA LYS A 105 1.49 -15.59 8.56
C LYS A 105 0.51 -16.49 7.81
N TYR A 106 -0.52 -15.87 7.24
CA TYR A 106 -1.49 -16.53 6.37
C TYR A 106 -0.79 -17.21 5.18
N LYS A 107 -1.26 -18.41 4.83
CA LYS A 107 -0.92 -19.09 3.58
C LYS A 107 -2.22 -19.57 2.92
N PRO A 108 -2.31 -19.63 1.58
CA PRO A 108 -3.53 -20.06 0.92
C PRO A 108 -3.90 -21.50 1.24
N LEU A 109 -5.20 -21.79 1.36
CA LEU A 109 -5.77 -23.09 1.77
C LEU A 109 -5.47 -23.50 3.22
N LYS A 110 -4.76 -22.66 3.98
CA LYS A 110 -4.36 -22.96 5.35
C LYS A 110 -5.56 -23.20 6.26
N TYR A 111 -6.70 -22.55 6.00
CA TYR A 111 -7.86 -22.56 6.90
C TYR A 111 -8.97 -23.52 6.46
N HIS A 112 -8.71 -24.36 5.44
CA HIS A 112 -9.56 -25.52 5.16
C HIS A 112 -9.47 -26.58 6.27
N GLU A 113 -8.34 -26.66 6.96
CA GLU A 113 -8.14 -27.51 8.13
C GLU A 113 -8.54 -26.73 9.39
N GLY A 114 -9.59 -27.17 10.10
CA GLY A 114 -10.04 -26.53 11.34
C GLY A 114 -8.94 -26.38 12.40
N MET A 115 -7.97 -27.30 12.44
CA MET A 115 -6.82 -27.22 13.35
C MET A 115 -5.94 -25.98 13.13
N LYS A 116 -5.82 -25.47 11.89
CA LYS A 116 -5.02 -24.26 11.61
C LYS A 116 -5.72 -22.98 12.04
N VAL A 117 -7.06 -22.97 12.00
CA VAL A 117 -7.88 -21.91 12.61
C VAL A 117 -7.59 -21.87 14.11
N TYR A 118 -7.62 -23.03 14.77
CA TYR A 118 -7.33 -23.16 16.20
C TYR A 118 -5.93 -22.64 16.57
N TYR A 119 -4.89 -22.98 15.79
CA TYR A 119 -3.54 -22.42 16.06
C TYR A 119 -3.48 -20.90 15.91
N THR A 120 -4.23 -20.33 14.97
CA THR A 120 -4.29 -18.87 14.82
C THR A 120 -4.97 -18.23 16.02
N PHE A 121 -6.10 -18.81 16.46
CA PHE A 121 -6.77 -18.40 17.68
C PHE A 121 -5.83 -18.47 18.90
N LEU A 122 -5.14 -19.60 19.10
CA LEU A 122 -4.19 -19.79 20.21
C LEU A 122 -3.05 -18.77 20.18
N ILE A 123 -2.50 -18.48 19.00
CA ILE A 123 -1.42 -17.50 18.85
C ILE A 123 -1.91 -16.07 19.15
N LEU A 124 -3.14 -15.72 18.77
CA LEU A 124 -3.73 -14.43 19.12
C LEU A 124 -3.98 -14.31 20.63
N VAL A 125 -4.42 -15.39 21.29
CA VAL A 125 -4.52 -15.44 22.76
C VAL A 125 -3.16 -15.22 23.42
N ILE A 126 -2.14 -16.00 23.04
CA ILE A 126 -0.78 -15.86 23.58
C ILE A 126 -0.24 -14.44 23.33
N THR A 127 -0.41 -13.92 22.12
CA THR A 127 0.01 -12.55 21.77
C THR A 127 -0.68 -11.51 22.66
N SER A 128 -1.98 -11.67 22.92
CA SER A 128 -2.72 -10.74 23.78
C SER A 128 -2.20 -10.73 25.22
N PHE A 129 -1.82 -11.89 25.78
CA PHE A 129 -1.20 -11.98 27.10
C PHE A 129 0.20 -11.35 27.13
N ILE A 130 1.01 -11.56 26.09
CA ILE A 130 2.34 -10.95 25.99
C ILE A 130 2.21 -9.42 25.93
N VAL A 131 1.35 -8.90 25.06
CA VAL A 131 1.16 -7.44 24.92
C VAL A 131 0.55 -6.85 26.18
N MET A 132 -0.39 -7.54 26.84
CA MET A 132 -0.91 -7.14 28.16
C MET A 132 0.22 -6.95 29.18
N ILE A 133 1.12 -7.93 29.32
CA ILE A 133 2.25 -7.86 30.26
C ILE A 133 3.19 -6.71 29.88
N LEU A 134 3.46 -6.52 28.59
CA LEU A 134 4.31 -5.43 28.10
C LEU A 134 3.68 -4.06 28.38
N ILE A 135 2.37 -3.90 28.23
CA ILE A 135 1.65 -2.67 28.56
C ILE A 135 1.85 -2.36 30.05
N VAL A 136 1.58 -3.33 30.94
CA VAL A 136 1.74 -3.13 32.40
C VAL A 136 3.19 -2.78 32.75
N LEU A 137 4.16 -3.47 32.14
CA LEU A 137 5.58 -3.23 32.35
C LEU A 137 6.00 -1.83 31.88
N PHE A 138 5.60 -1.42 30.68
CA PHE A 138 5.95 -0.10 30.13
C PHE A 138 5.30 1.02 30.92
N GLN A 139 4.03 0.86 31.32
CA GLN A 139 3.36 1.83 32.19
C GLN A 139 4.07 1.96 33.55
N PHE A 140 4.47 0.84 34.16
CA PHE A 140 5.23 0.85 35.40
C PHE A 140 6.60 1.54 35.27
N LEU A 141 7.34 1.27 34.17
CA LEU A 141 8.69 1.80 33.97
C LEU A 141 8.72 3.28 33.57
N PHE A 142 7.82 3.71 32.69
CA PHE A 142 7.87 5.06 32.09
C PHE A 142 6.91 6.06 32.75
N HIS A 143 5.92 5.58 33.52
CA HIS A 143 4.96 6.43 34.23
C HIS A 143 4.91 6.12 35.73
N PRO A 144 6.01 6.30 36.48
CA PRO A 144 6.15 5.87 37.87
C PRO A 144 5.29 6.65 38.89
N VAL A 145 4.41 7.56 38.44
CA VAL A 145 3.61 8.40 39.34
C VAL A 145 2.39 7.61 39.84
N SER A 146 2.57 7.02 41.03
CA SER A 146 1.59 6.68 42.08
C SER A 146 0.39 5.77 41.77
N LEU A 147 0.33 5.07 40.65
CA LEU A 147 -0.70 4.04 40.47
C LEU A 147 -0.27 2.73 41.13
N GLU A 148 -1.15 2.19 41.97
CA GLU A 148 -0.96 0.86 42.54
C GLU A 148 -0.88 -0.18 41.42
N MET A 149 -0.05 -1.22 41.60
CA MET A 149 0.13 -2.29 40.60
C MET A 149 -1.19 -2.95 40.19
N GLU A 150 -2.15 -3.03 41.11
CA GLU A 150 -3.50 -3.52 40.84
C GLU A 150 -4.23 -2.66 39.81
N VAL A 151 -4.14 -1.33 39.94
CA VAL A 151 -4.78 -0.39 39.01
C VAL A 151 -4.14 -0.48 37.62
N LEU A 152 -2.81 -0.59 37.54
CA LEU A 152 -2.11 -0.79 36.27
C LEU A 152 -2.54 -2.10 35.59
N PHE A 153 -2.61 -3.18 36.37
CA PHE A 153 -3.00 -4.48 35.86
C PHE A 153 -4.44 -4.49 35.36
N ILE A 154 -5.39 -3.92 36.11
CA ILE A 154 -6.81 -3.90 35.74
C ILE A 154 -7.07 -2.92 34.58
N ASN A 155 -6.70 -1.64 34.75
CA ASN A 155 -7.11 -0.58 33.84
C ASN A 155 -6.35 -0.57 32.51
N TYR A 156 -5.14 -1.13 32.47
CA TYR A 156 -4.36 -1.18 31.23
C TYR A 156 -4.24 -2.61 30.71
N GLY A 157 -3.72 -3.51 31.55
CA GLY A 157 -3.46 -4.89 31.14
C GLY A 157 -4.74 -5.65 30.80
N PHE A 158 -5.58 -5.89 31.80
CA PHE A 158 -6.80 -6.69 31.66
C PHE A 158 -7.81 -6.02 30.71
N MET A 159 -7.86 -4.68 30.72
CA MET A 159 -8.63 -3.92 29.73
C MET A 159 -8.17 -4.23 28.29
N PHE A 160 -6.87 -4.25 28.02
CA PHE A 160 -6.36 -4.65 26.70
C PHE A 160 -6.72 -6.09 26.35
N PHE A 161 -6.57 -7.03 27.29
CA PHE A 161 -6.92 -8.42 27.03
C PHE A 161 -8.39 -8.59 26.65
N THR A 162 -9.32 -7.97 27.38
CA THR A 162 -10.75 -8.04 27.09
C THR A 162 -11.11 -7.34 25.77
N GLN A 163 -10.48 -6.22 25.47
CA GLN A 163 -10.63 -5.54 24.18
C GLN A 163 -10.09 -6.38 23.01
N ALA A 164 -8.95 -7.05 23.20
CA ALA A 164 -8.37 -7.97 22.24
C ALA A 164 -9.27 -9.19 22.03
N LEU A 165 -9.95 -9.69 23.06
CA LEU A 165 -10.90 -10.80 22.94
C LEU A 165 -12.01 -10.47 21.93
N ILE A 166 -12.64 -9.31 22.08
CA ILE A 166 -13.78 -8.91 21.23
C ILE A 166 -13.35 -8.39 19.86
N SER A 167 -12.20 -7.74 19.75
CA SER A 167 -11.78 -7.04 18.51
C SER A 167 -10.82 -7.86 17.66
N MET A 168 -10.12 -8.84 18.22
CA MET A 168 -9.03 -9.54 17.55
C MET A 168 -9.17 -11.06 17.64
N ILE A 169 -9.22 -11.62 18.85
CA ILE A 169 -9.11 -13.07 19.07
C ILE A 169 -10.29 -13.82 18.43
N LEU A 170 -11.52 -13.33 18.60
CA LEU A 170 -12.71 -13.95 18.02
C LEU A 170 -12.92 -13.61 16.53
N PRO A 171 -12.84 -12.33 16.08
CA PRO A 171 -13.19 -12.01 14.71
C PRO A 171 -12.14 -12.40 13.68
N ILE A 172 -10.84 -12.35 14.01
CA ILE A 172 -9.76 -12.58 13.03
C ILE A 172 -9.79 -14.00 12.44
N PRO A 173 -9.92 -15.09 13.22
CA PRO A 173 -10.04 -16.42 12.65
C PRO A 173 -11.24 -16.56 11.70
N LEU A 174 -12.38 -15.93 12.03
CA LEU A 174 -13.57 -15.92 11.18
C LEU A 174 -13.32 -15.17 9.86
N LEU A 175 -12.68 -14.00 9.92
CA LEU A 175 -12.29 -13.24 8.73
C LEU A 175 -11.31 -14.01 7.85
N LEU A 176 -10.36 -14.74 8.45
CA LEU A 176 -9.39 -15.54 7.71
C LEU A 176 -10.04 -16.74 7.04
N ILE A 177 -11.02 -17.40 7.67
CA ILE A 177 -11.83 -18.45 7.02
C ILE A 177 -12.61 -17.87 5.84
N ALA A 178 -13.28 -16.72 6.03
CA ALA A 178 -14.02 -16.06 4.96
C ALA A 178 -13.09 -15.67 3.80
N TYR A 179 -11.94 -15.07 4.11
CA TYR A 179 -10.92 -14.70 3.14
C TYR A 179 -10.38 -15.91 2.36
N ASP A 180 -10.02 -17.01 3.06
CA ASP A 180 -9.53 -18.24 2.43
C ASP A 180 -10.61 -18.85 1.53
N LYS A 181 -11.86 -18.92 1.99
CA LYS A 181 -12.98 -19.46 1.20
C LYS A 181 -13.22 -18.66 -0.09
N ILE A 182 -13.16 -17.32 -0.02
CA ILE A 182 -13.40 -16.44 -1.15
C ILE A 182 -12.24 -16.52 -2.16
N PHE A 183 -10.98 -16.44 -1.69
CA PHE A 183 -9.82 -16.21 -2.56
C PHE A 183 -8.89 -17.41 -2.78
N SER A 184 -9.02 -18.48 -2.00
CA SER A 184 -8.12 -19.64 -2.08
C SER A 184 -8.74 -20.91 -2.66
N SER A 185 -10.08 -20.98 -2.78
CA SER A 185 -10.79 -22.21 -3.17
C SER A 185 -10.32 -22.82 -4.50
N ARG A 186 -9.93 -21.99 -5.48
CA ARG A 186 -9.34 -22.41 -6.75
C ARG A 186 -8.27 -21.41 -7.18
N GLU A 187 -7.25 -21.88 -7.89
CA GLU A 187 -6.34 -20.96 -8.58
C GLU A 187 -7.11 -20.28 -9.70
N ARG A 188 -7.18 -18.95 -9.64
CA ARG A 188 -7.91 -18.12 -10.59
C ARG A 188 -6.97 -17.03 -11.09
N HIS A 189 -6.93 -16.87 -12.40
CA HIS A 189 -6.25 -15.76 -13.05
C HIS A 189 -7.30 -14.76 -13.50
N VAL A 190 -7.51 -13.72 -12.69
CA VAL A 190 -8.46 -12.66 -13.01
C VAL A 190 -7.74 -11.66 -13.90
N TYR A 191 -7.87 -11.88 -15.21
CA TYR A 191 -7.39 -10.98 -16.24
C TYR A 191 -8.58 -10.24 -16.85
N ASN A 192 -8.92 -9.09 -16.27
CA ASN A 192 -10.03 -8.27 -16.74
C ASN A 192 -9.47 -7.11 -17.57
N GLN A 193 -9.95 -6.95 -18.81
CA GLN A 193 -9.53 -5.86 -19.69
C GLN A 193 -9.81 -4.47 -19.10
N LEU A 194 -10.77 -4.33 -18.19
CA LEU A 194 -10.99 -3.10 -17.43
C LEU A 194 -9.79 -2.77 -16.52
N LEU A 195 -9.16 -3.78 -15.91
CA LEU A 195 -8.02 -3.62 -15.00
C LEU A 195 -6.68 -3.59 -15.76
N THR A 196 -6.58 -4.36 -16.83
CA THR A 196 -5.33 -4.53 -17.58
C THR A 196 -5.22 -3.62 -18.78
N HIS A 197 -6.33 -3.07 -19.31
CA HIS A 197 -6.48 -2.25 -20.54
C HIS A 197 -5.61 -2.72 -21.73
N HIS A 198 -5.22 -3.99 -21.69
CA HIS A 198 -4.29 -4.64 -22.61
C HIS A 198 -4.83 -6.04 -22.92
N PRO A 199 -4.63 -6.55 -24.14
CA PRO A 199 -4.91 -7.94 -24.45
C PRO A 199 -3.92 -8.86 -23.74
N ILE A 200 -4.29 -10.13 -23.56
CA ILE A 200 -3.44 -11.15 -22.93
C ILE A 200 -2.08 -11.30 -23.63
N SER A 201 -2.03 -11.05 -24.95
CA SER A 201 -0.79 -11.03 -25.74
C SER A 201 0.22 -9.96 -25.29
N ALA A 202 -0.22 -8.92 -24.59
CA ALA A 202 0.61 -7.86 -24.00
C ALA A 202 0.76 -8.02 -22.47
N SER A 203 0.78 -9.26 -21.98
CA SER A 203 0.89 -9.57 -20.54
C SER A 203 2.20 -9.07 -19.89
N ASP A 204 3.25 -8.81 -20.67
CA ASP A 204 4.50 -8.18 -20.23
C ASP A 204 4.32 -6.73 -19.73
N HIS A 205 3.17 -6.12 -19.99
CA HIS A 205 2.78 -4.79 -19.49
C HIS A 205 2.04 -4.84 -18.15
N THR A 206 1.74 -6.05 -17.67
CA THR A 206 0.96 -6.26 -16.46
C THR A 206 1.82 -6.79 -15.33
N PHE A 207 1.37 -6.58 -14.11
CA PHE A 207 1.84 -7.27 -12.92
C PHE A 207 0.62 -7.82 -12.19
N PHE A 208 0.84 -8.73 -11.24
CA PHE A 208 -0.26 -9.29 -10.46
C PHE A 208 -0.04 -9.12 -8.97
N PHE A 209 -1.15 -8.87 -8.27
CA PHE A 209 -1.28 -9.08 -6.84
C PHE A 209 -1.94 -10.44 -6.60
N GLN A 210 -1.44 -11.15 -5.60
CA GLN A 210 -1.95 -12.46 -5.23
C GLN A 210 -2.69 -12.38 -3.91
N PHE A 211 -4.00 -12.65 -3.95
CA PHE A 211 -4.85 -12.82 -2.78
C PHE A 211 -5.19 -14.30 -2.67
N GLY A 212 -4.68 -14.97 -1.65
CA GLY A 212 -4.80 -16.43 -1.54
C GLY A 212 -4.16 -17.14 -2.74
N ARG A 213 -4.96 -17.88 -3.52
CA ARG A 213 -4.52 -18.53 -4.77
C ARG A 213 -4.96 -17.76 -6.02
N THR A 214 -5.65 -16.64 -5.85
CA THR A 214 -6.16 -15.83 -6.95
C THR A 214 -5.15 -14.76 -7.33
N LYS A 215 -4.78 -14.69 -8.60
CA LYS A 215 -3.88 -13.69 -9.18
C LYS A 215 -4.72 -12.67 -9.94
N PHE A 216 -4.73 -11.43 -9.46
CA PHE A 216 -5.39 -10.31 -10.14
C PHE A 216 -4.35 -9.53 -10.93
N TYR A 217 -4.56 -9.41 -12.23
CA TYR A 217 -3.64 -8.73 -13.13
C TYR A 217 -4.06 -7.28 -13.31
N PHE A 218 -3.08 -6.39 -13.23
CA PHE A 218 -3.26 -4.95 -13.41
C PHE A 218 -2.23 -4.42 -14.38
N CYS A 219 -2.55 -3.33 -15.08
CA CYS A 219 -1.54 -2.60 -15.82
C CYS A 219 -0.53 -1.96 -14.88
N SER A 220 0.75 -2.20 -15.15
CA SER A 220 1.87 -1.63 -14.41
C SER A 220 1.82 -0.10 -14.38
N ARG A 221 1.58 0.56 -15.51
CA ARG A 221 1.55 2.03 -15.58
C ARG A 221 0.31 2.62 -14.91
N CYS A 222 -0.89 2.11 -15.21
CA CYS A 222 -2.13 2.64 -14.65
C CYS A 222 -2.19 2.43 -13.13
N SER A 223 -1.76 1.27 -12.63
CA SER A 223 -1.63 1.08 -11.20
C SER A 223 -0.59 2.01 -10.60
N GLY A 224 0.54 2.25 -11.28
CA GLY A 224 1.50 3.26 -10.87
C GLY A 224 0.83 4.62 -10.66
N VAL A 225 0.07 5.09 -11.66
CA VAL A 225 -0.66 6.37 -11.60
C VAL A 225 -1.62 6.41 -10.41
N ILE A 226 -2.44 5.37 -10.22
CA ILE A 226 -3.40 5.32 -9.10
C ILE A 226 -2.67 5.30 -7.76
N ILE A 227 -1.65 4.46 -7.60
CA ILE A 227 -0.88 4.34 -6.36
C ILE A 227 -0.15 5.67 -6.06
N GLY A 228 0.43 6.31 -7.07
CA GLY A 228 1.11 7.60 -6.94
C GLY A 228 0.17 8.71 -6.49
N ALA A 229 -1.02 8.78 -7.09
CA ALA A 229 -2.04 9.74 -6.70
C ALA A 229 -2.50 9.52 -5.25
N LEU A 230 -2.81 8.27 -4.86
CA LEU A 230 -3.25 7.93 -3.51
C LEU A 230 -2.20 8.20 -2.44
N ILE A 231 -0.94 7.80 -2.67
CA ILE A 231 0.15 8.06 -1.72
C ILE A 231 0.45 9.57 -1.65
N SER A 232 0.39 10.29 -2.77
CA SER A 232 0.55 11.75 -2.78
C SER A 232 -0.57 12.44 -1.99
N MET A 233 -1.82 12.04 -2.21
CA MET A 233 -2.98 12.58 -1.49
C MET A 233 -2.83 12.36 0.01
N PHE A 234 -2.50 11.13 0.43
CA PHE A 234 -2.23 10.81 1.84
C PHE A 234 -1.08 11.64 2.41
N SER A 235 0.02 11.77 1.67
CA SER A 235 1.21 12.51 2.14
C SER A 235 0.92 14.01 2.29
N VAL A 236 0.21 14.62 1.34
CA VAL A 236 -0.18 16.04 1.43
C VAL A 236 -1.13 16.25 2.60
N HIS A 237 -2.17 15.42 2.71
CA HIS A 237 -3.11 15.50 3.83
C HIS A 237 -2.42 15.37 5.19
N LEU A 238 -1.49 14.41 5.31
CA LEU A 238 -0.71 14.21 6.53
C LEU A 238 0.17 15.42 6.86
N ILE A 239 0.87 16.01 5.87
CA ILE A 239 1.68 17.21 6.06
C ILE A 239 0.81 18.38 6.51
N GLU A 240 -0.36 18.57 5.90
CA GLU A 240 -1.31 19.62 6.27
C GLU A 240 -1.79 19.45 7.71
N LEU A 241 -2.15 18.24 8.13
CA LEU A 241 -2.57 17.98 9.51
C LEU A 241 -1.43 18.17 10.53
N MET A 242 -0.22 17.70 10.21
CA MET A 242 0.93 17.76 11.12
C MET A 242 1.52 19.17 11.29
N SER A 243 1.60 19.93 10.19
CA SER A 243 2.28 21.24 10.19
C SER A 243 1.32 22.44 10.17
N GLY A 244 0.05 22.22 9.84
CA GLY A 244 -0.89 23.28 9.50
C GLY A 244 -0.53 24.04 8.22
N ALA A 245 0.53 23.64 7.51
CA ALA A 245 0.99 24.30 6.30
C ALA A 245 0.30 23.70 5.08
N HIS A 246 -0.28 24.57 4.26
CA HIS A 246 -0.81 24.18 2.96
C HIS A 246 0.32 24.04 1.93
N LEU A 247 0.12 23.16 0.96
CA LEU A 247 1.06 23.03 -0.15
C LEU A 247 1.09 24.32 -0.97
N ASN A 248 2.28 24.91 -1.09
CA ASN A 248 2.49 26.11 -1.89
C ASN A 248 2.16 25.83 -3.40
N PRO A 249 1.29 26.65 -4.02
CA PRO A 249 0.87 26.45 -5.42
C PRO A 249 2.03 26.51 -6.42
N GLU A 250 3.04 27.37 -6.22
CA GLU A 250 4.19 27.47 -7.12
C GLU A 250 5.01 26.17 -7.14
N ILE A 251 5.23 25.56 -5.97
CA ILE A 251 5.90 24.26 -5.85
C ILE A 251 5.09 23.18 -6.58
N ALA A 252 3.76 23.17 -6.40
CA ALA A 252 2.89 22.22 -7.08
C ALA A 252 2.99 22.37 -8.62
N VAL A 253 2.97 23.59 -9.15
CA VAL A 253 3.16 23.88 -10.59
C VAL A 253 4.50 23.33 -11.08
N ILE A 254 5.60 23.62 -10.39
CA ILE A 254 6.94 23.14 -10.76
C ILE A 254 6.97 21.60 -10.82
N LEU A 255 6.40 20.92 -9.82
CA LEU A 255 6.35 19.47 -9.78
C LEU A 255 5.44 18.88 -10.88
N CYS A 256 4.30 19.52 -11.16
CA CYS A 256 3.42 19.15 -12.28
C CYS A 256 4.10 19.30 -13.65
N ILE A 257 5.11 20.18 -13.76
CA ILE A 257 5.96 20.26 -14.96
C ILE A 257 7.02 19.16 -14.92
N ILE A 258 7.80 19.01 -13.85
CA ILE A 258 8.98 18.14 -13.89
C ILE A 258 8.61 16.64 -13.92
N LEU A 259 7.64 16.20 -13.11
CA LEU A 259 7.36 14.78 -12.93
C LEU A 259 6.85 14.07 -14.20
N PRO A 260 5.90 14.63 -14.99
CA PRO A 260 5.43 13.98 -16.21
C PRO A 260 6.50 13.86 -17.31
N ILE A 261 7.52 14.73 -17.34
CA ILE A 261 8.62 14.66 -18.32
C ILE A 261 9.32 13.30 -18.25
N ILE A 262 9.57 12.79 -17.04
CA ILE A 262 10.22 11.49 -16.84
C ILE A 262 9.36 10.37 -17.47
N GLY A 263 8.05 10.43 -17.28
CA GLY A 263 7.11 9.47 -17.88
C GLY A 263 7.00 9.60 -19.40
N MET A 264 7.06 10.82 -19.94
CA MET A 264 7.10 11.04 -21.38
C MET A 264 8.38 10.53 -22.02
N ILE A 265 9.54 10.73 -21.40
CA ILE A 265 10.82 10.19 -21.90
C ILE A 265 10.76 8.67 -21.89
N ASP A 266 10.27 8.07 -20.78
CA ASP A 266 10.11 6.63 -20.66
C ASP A 266 9.23 6.06 -21.77
N TRP A 267 8.04 6.64 -21.95
CA TRP A 267 7.07 6.21 -22.94
C TRP A 267 7.54 6.48 -24.38
N GLY A 268 8.08 7.66 -24.65
CA GLY A 268 8.55 8.07 -25.97
C GLY A 268 9.70 7.18 -26.45
N THR A 269 10.68 6.89 -25.59
CA THR A 269 11.78 5.97 -25.94
C THR A 269 11.29 4.54 -26.21
N GLN A 270 10.25 4.09 -25.51
CA GLN A 270 9.60 2.80 -25.77
C GLN A 270 8.83 2.82 -27.10
N LYS A 271 8.00 3.84 -27.33
CA LYS A 271 7.17 3.97 -28.53
C LYS A 271 8.02 4.08 -29.80
N LEU A 272 9.14 4.78 -29.73
CA LEU A 272 10.10 4.88 -30.83
C LEU A 272 10.96 3.63 -30.99
N LYS A 273 10.75 2.56 -30.20
CA LYS A 273 11.52 1.30 -30.25
C LYS A 273 13.03 1.47 -30.00
N TYR A 274 13.44 2.48 -29.21
CA TYR A 274 14.83 2.64 -28.79
C TYR A 274 15.21 1.69 -27.65
N ARG A 275 14.22 1.29 -26.83
CA ARG A 275 14.40 0.27 -25.79
C ARG A 275 13.13 -0.52 -25.56
N LYS A 276 13.28 -1.71 -24.97
CA LYS A 276 12.15 -2.47 -24.43
C LYS A 276 11.74 -1.89 -23.09
N SER A 277 10.44 -1.88 -22.85
CA SER A 277 9.91 -1.46 -21.56
C SER A 277 10.01 -2.58 -20.53
N THR A 278 10.21 -2.22 -19.26
CA THR A 278 10.08 -3.15 -18.14
C THR A 278 8.88 -2.78 -17.27
N THR A 279 8.36 -3.75 -16.53
CA THR A 279 7.26 -3.57 -15.57
C THR A 279 7.62 -2.50 -14.53
N GLU A 280 8.85 -2.51 -14.02
CA GLU A 280 9.32 -1.59 -12.98
C GLU A 280 9.39 -0.16 -13.51
N SER A 281 9.94 0.04 -14.71
CA SER A 281 10.01 1.35 -15.38
C SER A 281 8.61 1.93 -15.59
N ARG A 282 7.66 1.10 -16.05
CA ARG A 282 6.24 1.49 -16.24
C ARG A 282 5.58 1.90 -14.93
N LEU A 283 5.84 1.14 -13.87
CA LEU A 283 5.24 1.36 -12.55
C LEU A 283 5.78 2.65 -11.91
N ILE A 284 7.09 2.86 -11.92
CA ILE A 284 7.74 4.07 -11.37
C ILE A 284 7.28 5.32 -12.13
N THR A 285 7.31 5.28 -13.47
CA THR A 285 6.89 6.44 -14.25
C THR A 285 5.40 6.72 -14.16
N GLY A 286 4.57 5.68 -14.09
CA GLY A 286 3.16 5.82 -13.73
C GLY A 286 3.00 6.48 -12.37
N PHE A 287 3.75 6.02 -11.36
CA PHE A 287 3.74 6.58 -10.00
C PHE A 287 4.04 8.08 -9.96
N LEU A 288 5.09 8.53 -10.65
CA LEU A 288 5.43 9.96 -10.74
C LEU A 288 4.34 10.77 -11.44
N ILE A 289 3.73 10.25 -12.51
CA ILE A 289 2.57 10.87 -13.16
C ILE A 289 1.40 10.96 -12.18
N GLY A 290 1.14 9.91 -11.41
CA GLY A 290 0.10 9.89 -10.38
C GLY A 290 0.26 10.98 -9.33
N ILE A 291 1.49 11.18 -8.84
CA ILE A 291 1.82 12.30 -7.95
C ILE A 291 1.47 13.62 -8.62
N ALA A 292 1.94 13.84 -9.85
CA ALA A 292 1.66 15.06 -10.61
C ALA A 292 0.14 15.31 -10.80
N LEU A 293 -0.64 14.26 -11.03
CA LEU A 293 -2.10 14.36 -11.16
C LEU A 293 -2.78 14.81 -9.87
N ASN A 294 -2.35 14.30 -8.72
CA ASN A 294 -2.87 14.80 -7.43
C ASN A 294 -2.46 16.27 -7.20
N LEU A 295 -1.22 16.62 -7.53
CA LEU A 295 -0.69 17.98 -7.34
C LEU A 295 -1.41 19.03 -8.20
N LEU A 296 -2.03 18.65 -9.32
CA LEU A 296 -2.83 19.57 -10.14
C LEU A 296 -3.95 20.25 -9.35
N ASN A 297 -4.52 19.59 -8.33
CA ASN A 297 -5.56 20.16 -7.48
C ASN A 297 -5.10 21.44 -6.74
N PHE A 298 -3.79 21.60 -6.53
CA PHE A 298 -3.19 22.73 -5.83
C PHE A 298 -2.72 23.84 -6.78
N THR A 299 -2.92 23.69 -8.09
CA THR A 299 -2.46 24.65 -9.12
C THR A 299 -3.55 25.62 -9.58
N ARG A 300 -4.66 25.74 -8.82
CA ARG A 300 -5.85 26.49 -9.23
C ARG A 300 -5.57 27.96 -9.56
N GLU A 301 -4.65 28.61 -8.83
CA GLU A 301 -4.24 30.00 -9.08
C GLU A 301 -3.56 30.18 -10.43
N TYR A 302 -2.95 29.11 -10.96
CA TYR A 302 -2.23 29.07 -12.23
C TYR A 302 -3.03 28.35 -13.33
N TYR A 303 -4.38 28.32 -13.23
CA TYR A 303 -5.24 27.53 -14.11
C TYR A 303 -4.94 27.70 -15.61
N PHE A 304 -4.90 28.94 -16.11
CA PHE A 304 -4.61 29.20 -17.54
C PHE A 304 -3.21 28.74 -17.95
N PHE A 305 -2.21 28.95 -17.09
CA PHE A 305 -0.85 28.50 -17.34
C PHE A 305 -0.77 26.97 -17.40
N MET A 306 -1.46 26.28 -16.50
CA MET A 306 -1.53 24.81 -16.48
C MET A 306 -2.26 24.26 -17.70
N LEU A 307 -3.30 24.93 -18.21
CA LEU A 307 -3.93 24.54 -19.48
C LEU A 307 -2.93 24.58 -20.64
N ILE A 308 -2.12 25.64 -20.75
CA ILE A 308 -1.08 25.75 -21.79
C ILE A 308 -0.08 24.59 -21.66
N ILE A 309 0.40 24.32 -20.45
CA ILE A 309 1.34 23.21 -20.17
C ILE A 309 0.73 21.87 -20.59
N ILE A 310 -0.53 21.61 -20.21
CA ILE A 310 -1.24 20.38 -20.58
C ILE A 310 -1.36 20.27 -22.11
N THR A 311 -1.69 21.36 -22.81
CA THR A 311 -1.72 21.39 -24.28
C THR A 311 -0.35 21.05 -24.88
N ILE A 312 0.73 21.60 -24.34
CA ILE A 312 2.11 21.28 -24.77
C ILE A 312 2.41 19.79 -24.57
N TYR A 313 2.04 19.22 -23.41
CA TYR A 313 2.20 17.79 -23.12
C TYR A 313 1.46 16.89 -24.12
N PHE A 314 0.19 17.19 -24.40
CA PHE A 314 -0.58 16.43 -25.38
C PHE A 314 -0.05 16.61 -26.80
N GLY A 315 0.44 17.80 -27.16
CA GLY A 315 1.12 18.04 -28.44
C GLY A 315 2.39 17.19 -28.58
N ALA A 316 3.24 17.17 -27.56
CA ALA A 316 4.45 16.34 -27.54
C ALA A 316 4.12 14.84 -27.61
N LEU A 317 3.10 14.39 -26.88
CA LEU A 317 2.60 13.02 -26.93
C LEU A 317 2.14 12.65 -28.35
N PHE A 318 1.36 13.51 -28.99
CA PHE A 318 0.86 13.29 -30.35
C PHE A 318 2.01 13.19 -31.36
N LEU A 319 3.01 14.07 -31.27
CA LEU A 319 4.21 13.99 -32.12
C LEU A 319 4.95 12.67 -31.93
N LEU A 320 5.13 12.21 -30.69
CA LEU A 320 5.77 10.92 -30.40
C LEU A 320 4.96 9.73 -30.95
N ILE A 321 3.62 9.77 -30.84
CA ILE A 321 2.74 8.75 -31.47
C ILE A 321 2.95 8.74 -32.98
N TYR A 322 2.90 9.91 -33.61
CA TYR A 322 3.05 10.07 -35.06
C TYR A 322 4.40 9.53 -35.56
N PHE A 323 5.51 9.93 -34.93
CA PHE A 323 6.84 9.44 -35.30
C PHE A 323 7.00 7.95 -35.04
N GLY A 324 6.42 7.43 -33.95
CA GLY A 324 6.39 5.99 -33.68
C GLY A 324 5.66 5.22 -34.77
N TYR A 325 4.48 5.68 -35.18
CA TYR A 325 3.71 5.06 -36.25
C TYR A 325 4.45 5.11 -37.60
N LYS A 326 5.01 6.26 -37.97
CA LYS A 326 5.82 6.41 -39.20
C LYS A 326 6.99 5.42 -39.23
N ARG A 327 7.65 5.21 -38.09
CA ARG A 327 8.75 4.24 -37.97
C ARG A 327 8.27 2.80 -38.09
N ASP A 328 7.09 2.49 -37.55
CA ASP A 328 6.47 1.15 -37.65
C ASP A 328 6.11 0.83 -39.09
N MET A 329 5.49 1.77 -39.81
CA MET A 329 5.13 1.60 -41.23
C MET A 329 6.37 1.39 -42.11
N LYS A 330 7.43 2.18 -41.92
CA LYS A 330 8.68 2.00 -42.69
C LYS A 330 9.29 0.61 -42.52
N LYS A 331 9.20 0.02 -41.31
CA LYS A 331 9.68 -1.35 -41.07
C LYS A 331 8.83 -2.39 -41.78
N LEU A 332 7.50 -2.23 -41.74
CA LEU A 332 6.58 -3.14 -42.40
C LEU A 332 6.80 -3.14 -43.92
N THR A 333 6.94 -1.97 -44.54
CA THR A 333 7.28 -1.84 -45.96
C THR A 333 8.58 -2.59 -46.29
N ASN A 334 9.65 -2.32 -45.53
CA ASN A 334 10.93 -3.01 -45.75
C ASN A 334 10.86 -4.53 -45.53
N GLU A 335 9.97 -5.03 -44.67
CA GLU A 335 9.76 -6.46 -44.46
C GLU A 335 8.97 -7.09 -45.62
N MET A 336 7.96 -6.38 -46.15
CA MET A 336 7.21 -6.81 -47.32
C MET A 336 8.09 -6.87 -48.57
N ASP A 337 8.92 -5.84 -48.81
CA ASP A 337 9.84 -5.80 -49.96
C ASP A 337 10.83 -6.98 -49.93
N ARG A 338 11.30 -7.38 -48.74
CA ARG A 338 12.17 -8.55 -48.58
C ARG A 338 11.47 -9.87 -48.87
N LEU A 339 10.19 -9.98 -48.57
CA LEU A 339 9.41 -11.20 -48.83
C LEU A 339 9.11 -11.34 -50.32
N SER A 340 8.81 -10.23 -51.02
CA SER A 340 8.67 -10.26 -52.48
C SER A 340 9.97 -10.66 -53.18
N ASP A 341 11.12 -10.13 -52.73
CA ASP A 341 12.42 -10.50 -53.32
C ASP A 341 12.77 -11.99 -53.12
N THR A 342 12.26 -12.64 -52.08
CA THR A 342 12.51 -14.07 -51.83
C THR A 342 11.59 -15.00 -52.63
N ASP A 343 10.37 -14.57 -52.96
CA ASP A 343 9.45 -15.38 -53.75
C ASP A 343 9.90 -15.49 -55.22
N ASP A 344 10.62 -14.48 -55.72
CA ASP A 344 11.21 -14.47 -57.07
C ASP A 344 12.41 -15.43 -57.25
N ILE A 345 12.95 -16.02 -56.16
CA ILE A 345 14.12 -16.93 -56.20
C ILE A 345 13.71 -18.41 -56.22
N ILE A 346 12.42 -18.73 -56.02
CA ILE A 346 11.92 -20.12 -55.91
C ILE A 346 11.36 -20.67 -57.25
N TYR A 347 11.43 -19.89 -58.33
CA TYR A 347 11.11 -20.32 -59.70
C TYR A 347 12.37 -20.33 -60.57
#